data_AF-A0A5C7M2N2-F1
#
_entry.id   AF-A0A5C7M2N2-F1
#
_cell.length_a   1.000
_cell.length_b   1.000
_cell.length_c   1.000
_cell.angle_alpha   90.00
_cell.angle_beta   90.00
_cell.angle_gamma   90.00
#
_symmetry.space_group_name_H-M   'P 1'
#
loop_
_entity.id
_entity.type
_entity.pdbx_description
1 polymer ?
#
loop_
_entity_poly.entity_id
_entity_poly.type
_entity_poly.pdbx_seq_one_letter_code
_entity_poly.pdbx_strand_id
1 'polypeptide(L)'
;MKPPFPYFGGKRWLAEQVWRWLGADVRRYIEPFAGGLGVLLARPGGPRPRWQEVINDEYAHIANVWRAVKYHGDQVWANCQDPLHEADLHGRTQRLIAVEASYRDAMFADPTWCDPQLAGWWIWAQSAHLAQAVVKSGVKSKPNATPQGVFSVAFCRQAFDEFTRRLQTVQILCGVLANCDHPRLRIVLSGYRGSPGDEALMAAGMVRHDFSAPVGHGVKGQENRNNELEACWVSRACLGGERTQLGLGLE
;
A
#
# COMPACT_ATOMS: atom_id res chain seq x y z
N MET A 1 7.42 -10.95 -4.56
CA MET A 1 8.33 -9.78 -4.51
C MET A 1 8.19 -9.09 -3.14
N LYS A 2 9.19 -8.34 -2.67
CA LYS A 2 9.10 -7.58 -1.40
C LYS A 2 8.87 -6.08 -1.68
N PRO A 3 8.11 -5.37 -0.84
CA PRO A 3 8.04 -3.91 -0.90
C PRO A 3 9.41 -3.24 -0.69
N PRO A 4 9.65 -2.05 -1.26
CA PRO A 4 10.92 -1.32 -1.11
C PRO A 4 11.11 -0.69 0.28
N PHE A 5 10.06 -0.63 1.11
CA PHE A 5 10.10 -0.04 2.45
C PHE A 5 9.22 -0.84 3.43
N PRO A 6 9.51 -0.80 4.74
CA PRO A 6 8.59 -1.31 5.74
C PRO A 6 7.35 -0.41 5.80
N TYR A 7 6.17 -1.02 5.96
CA TYR A 7 4.90 -0.29 6.07
C TYR A 7 4.09 -0.78 7.27
N PHE A 8 3.60 0.17 8.06
CA PHE A 8 2.79 -0.09 9.24
C PHE A 8 1.48 -0.70 8.80
N GLY A 9 1.11 -1.82 9.41
CA GLY A 9 0.00 -2.64 8.94
C GLY A 9 0.23 -3.37 7.64
N GLY A 10 1.49 -3.55 7.21
CA GLY A 10 1.84 -4.36 6.06
C GLY A 10 1.34 -5.81 6.21
N LYS A 11 0.33 -6.18 5.43
CA LYS A 11 -0.35 -7.49 5.49
C LYS A 11 0.32 -8.59 4.68
N ARG A 12 1.62 -8.47 4.42
CA ARG A 12 2.36 -9.47 3.62
C ARG A 12 2.27 -10.87 4.24
N TRP A 13 2.24 -10.95 5.57
CA TRP A 13 2.09 -12.20 6.31
C TRP A 13 0.72 -12.86 6.09
N LEU A 14 -0.33 -12.08 5.81
CA LEU A 14 -1.69 -12.57 5.56
C LEU A 14 -1.95 -12.82 4.06
N ALA A 15 -1.04 -12.39 3.18
CA ALA A 15 -1.27 -12.39 1.74
C ALA A 15 -1.61 -13.78 1.18
N GLU A 16 -0.97 -14.85 1.67
CA GLU A 16 -1.28 -16.21 1.24
C GLU A 16 -2.74 -16.58 1.52
N GLN A 17 -3.23 -16.27 2.72
CA GLN A 17 -4.62 -16.52 3.10
C GLN A 17 -5.60 -15.66 2.29
N VAL A 18 -5.26 -14.38 2.05
CA VAL A 18 -6.07 -13.50 1.20
C VAL A 18 -6.20 -14.07 -0.21
N TRP A 19 -5.09 -14.52 -0.82
CA TRP A 19 -5.13 -15.12 -2.15
C TRP A 19 -5.86 -16.46 -2.20
N ARG A 20 -5.83 -17.24 -1.11
CA ARG A 20 -6.68 -18.45 -0.98
C ARG A 20 -8.17 -18.10 -0.97
N TRP A 21 -8.59 -17.04 -0.27
CA TRP A 21 -10.00 -16.60 -0.26
C TRP A 21 -10.44 -16.01 -1.59
N LEU A 22 -9.60 -15.20 -2.22
CA LEU A 22 -9.89 -14.60 -3.52
C LEU A 22 -10.02 -15.66 -4.63
N GLY A 23 -9.24 -16.75 -4.52
CA GLY A 23 -9.20 -17.84 -5.48
C GLY A 23 -8.18 -17.63 -6.62
N ALA A 24 -7.92 -18.70 -7.37
CA ALA A 24 -6.84 -18.72 -8.36
C ALA A 24 -7.13 -17.93 -9.67
N ASP A 25 -8.39 -17.62 -9.99
CA ASP A 25 -8.81 -16.96 -11.26
C ASP A 25 -9.39 -15.55 -11.05
N VAL A 26 -8.69 -14.73 -10.26
CA VAL A 26 -9.11 -13.35 -9.97
C VAL A 26 -8.71 -12.43 -11.12
N ARG A 27 -9.56 -12.30 -12.14
CA ARG A 27 -9.21 -11.48 -13.32
C ARG A 27 -9.05 -9.99 -13.03
N ARG A 28 -9.71 -9.47 -11.99
CA ARG A 28 -9.59 -8.09 -11.53
C ARG A 28 -9.39 -8.08 -10.02
N TYR A 29 -8.24 -7.60 -9.57
CA TYR A 29 -7.91 -7.40 -8.16
C TYR A 29 -7.86 -5.89 -7.88
N ILE A 30 -8.45 -5.46 -6.76
CA ILE A 30 -8.48 -4.05 -6.37
C ILE A 30 -8.03 -3.97 -4.91
N GLU A 31 -6.99 -3.17 -4.64
CA GLU A 31 -6.44 -2.87 -3.31
C GLU A 31 -6.61 -1.36 -2.99
N PRO A 32 -7.80 -0.94 -2.52
CA PRO A 32 -8.06 0.49 -2.28
C PRO A 32 -7.29 1.19 -1.14
N PHE A 33 -6.57 0.44 -0.30
CA PHE A 33 -5.58 0.94 0.66
C PHE A 33 -4.26 0.21 0.43
N ALA A 34 -3.59 0.63 -0.64
CA ALA A 34 -2.38 0.00 -1.16
C ALA A 34 -1.29 -0.13 -0.10
N GLY A 35 -1.09 0.90 0.72
CA GLY A 35 0.02 1.01 1.64
C GLY A 35 1.33 0.61 0.97
N GLY A 36 2.02 -0.39 1.56
CA GLY A 36 3.24 -0.99 1.01
C GLY A 36 3.06 -2.05 -0.09
N LEU A 37 1.85 -2.31 -0.60
CA LEU A 37 1.53 -3.33 -1.62
C LEU A 37 1.84 -4.78 -1.21
N GLY A 38 1.79 -5.07 0.09
CA GLY A 38 2.18 -6.38 0.63
C GLY A 38 1.39 -7.55 0.04
N VAL A 39 0.10 -7.35 -0.26
CA VAL A 39 -0.79 -8.40 -0.80
C VAL A 39 -0.65 -8.50 -2.33
N LEU A 40 -0.70 -7.37 -3.05
CA LEU A 40 -0.53 -7.35 -4.52
C LEU A 40 0.80 -7.96 -4.98
N LEU A 41 1.91 -7.64 -4.31
CA LEU A 41 3.24 -8.15 -4.66
C LEU A 41 3.46 -9.63 -4.31
N ALA A 42 2.54 -10.21 -3.52
CA ALA A 42 2.51 -11.60 -3.15
C ALA A 42 1.54 -12.43 -4.01
N ARG A 43 0.93 -11.84 -5.05
CA ARG A 43 0.03 -12.55 -5.97
C ARG A 43 0.65 -13.83 -6.53
N PRO A 44 0.03 -15.00 -6.32
CA PRO A 44 0.50 -16.27 -6.87
C PRO A 44 0.60 -16.23 -8.39
N GLY A 45 1.77 -16.59 -8.92
CA GLY A 45 2.03 -16.57 -10.37
C GLY A 45 2.15 -15.18 -11.02
N GLY A 46 2.08 -14.10 -10.24
CA GLY A 46 2.28 -12.73 -10.73
C GLY A 46 1.15 -12.19 -11.63
N PRO A 47 1.39 -11.07 -12.32
CA PRO A 47 0.44 -10.52 -13.28
C PRO A 47 0.29 -11.45 -14.49
N ARG A 48 -0.90 -11.53 -15.07
CA ARG A 48 -1.18 -12.32 -16.28
C ARG A 48 -1.78 -11.46 -17.40
N PRO A 49 -1.62 -11.87 -18.67
CA PRO A 49 -2.29 -11.20 -19.78
C PRO A 49 -3.80 -11.07 -19.53
N ARG A 50 -4.35 -9.87 -19.77
CA ARG A 50 -5.78 -9.52 -19.57
C ARG A 50 -6.27 -9.50 -18.11
N TRP A 51 -5.40 -9.75 -17.12
CA TRP A 51 -5.72 -9.52 -15.71
C TRP A 51 -5.47 -8.06 -15.35
N GLN A 52 -6.30 -7.51 -14.48
CA GLN A 52 -6.24 -6.12 -14.04
C GLN A 52 -5.96 -6.06 -12.54
N GLU A 53 -5.08 -5.16 -12.17
CA GLU A 53 -4.78 -4.84 -10.77
C GLU A 53 -4.89 -3.35 -10.61
N VAL A 54 -5.64 -2.94 -9.60
CA VAL A 54 -5.96 -1.55 -9.35
C VAL A 54 -5.61 -1.26 -7.90
N ILE A 55 -4.86 -0.19 -7.67
CA ILE A 55 -4.50 0.26 -6.33
C ILE A 55 -5.04 1.67 -6.11
N ASN A 56 -5.37 1.99 -4.87
CA ASN A 56 -5.67 3.33 -4.41
C ASN A 56 -5.08 3.50 -3.01
N ASP A 57 -4.88 4.74 -2.58
CA ASP A 57 -4.58 5.03 -1.17
C ASP A 57 -5.11 6.41 -0.80
N GLU A 58 -5.46 6.58 0.47
CA GLU A 58 -5.85 7.89 1.00
C GLU A 58 -4.63 8.73 1.36
N TYR A 59 -3.52 8.09 1.74
CA TYR A 59 -2.32 8.77 2.16
C TYR A 59 -1.58 9.30 0.93
N ALA A 60 -1.55 10.63 0.76
CA ALA A 60 -1.09 11.27 -0.47
C ALA A 60 0.37 10.94 -0.80
N HIS A 61 1.23 10.74 0.21
CA HIS A 61 2.59 10.25 0.01
C HIS A 61 2.64 8.90 -0.71
N ILE A 62 1.75 7.96 -0.36
CA ILE A 62 1.69 6.65 -1.00
C ILE A 62 1.24 6.78 -2.45
N ALA A 63 0.22 7.62 -2.71
CA ALA A 63 -0.20 7.91 -4.08
C ALA A 63 0.94 8.50 -4.91
N ASN A 64 1.71 9.45 -4.37
CA ASN A 64 2.89 10.01 -5.04
C ASN A 64 3.95 8.94 -5.29
N VAL A 65 4.29 8.14 -4.28
CA VAL A 65 5.29 7.07 -4.36
C VAL A 65 4.98 6.08 -5.48
N TRP A 66 3.76 5.56 -5.55
CA TRP A 66 3.42 4.58 -6.57
C TRP A 66 3.35 5.15 -7.98
N ARG A 67 2.88 6.41 -8.13
CA ARG A 67 2.94 7.12 -9.42
C ARG A 67 4.38 7.36 -9.85
N ALA A 68 5.22 7.88 -8.95
CA ALA A 68 6.61 8.19 -9.23
C ALA A 68 7.45 6.95 -9.54
N VAL A 69 7.28 5.84 -8.82
CA VAL A 69 7.99 4.59 -9.16
C VAL A 69 7.56 4.11 -10.54
N LYS A 70 6.26 4.17 -10.86
CA LYS A 70 5.75 3.74 -12.16
C LYS A 70 6.31 4.58 -13.31
N TYR A 71 6.31 5.90 -13.20
CA TYR A 71 6.65 6.78 -14.32
C TYR A 71 8.12 7.24 -14.35
N HIS A 72 8.78 7.26 -13.20
CA HIS A 72 10.11 7.86 -13.02
C HIS A 72 11.01 6.99 -12.14
N GLY A 73 10.96 5.67 -12.30
CA GLY A 73 11.71 4.70 -11.49
C GLY A 73 13.20 5.06 -11.33
N ASP A 74 13.90 5.45 -12.41
CA ASP A 74 15.32 5.84 -12.33
C ASP A 74 15.58 7.01 -11.38
N GLN A 75 14.71 8.03 -11.40
CA GLN A 75 14.83 9.19 -10.51
C GLN A 75 14.50 8.81 -9.07
N VAL A 76 13.47 7.97 -8.85
CA VAL A 76 13.13 7.48 -7.51
C VAL A 76 14.29 6.66 -6.94
N TRP A 77 14.87 5.77 -7.75
CA TRP A 77 16.06 5.00 -7.38
C TRP A 77 17.20 5.92 -6.93
N ALA A 78 17.56 6.91 -7.76
CA ALA A 78 18.64 7.83 -7.41
C ALA A 78 18.41 8.56 -6.07
N ASN A 79 17.15 8.88 -5.74
CA ASN A 79 16.78 9.59 -4.52
C ASN A 79 16.50 8.68 -3.30
N CYS A 80 16.61 7.35 -3.42
CA CYS A 80 16.42 6.42 -2.30
C CYS A 80 17.67 5.59 -1.95
N GLN A 81 18.82 5.94 -2.51
CA GLN A 81 20.11 5.25 -2.29
C GLN A 81 21.09 6.05 -1.42
N ASP A 82 20.68 7.21 -0.90
CA ASP A 82 21.55 8.04 -0.09
C ASP A 82 22.01 7.34 1.20
N PRO A 83 23.23 7.67 1.69
CA PRO A 83 23.71 7.13 2.95
C PRO A 83 22.76 7.51 4.10
N LEU A 84 22.69 6.64 5.11
CA LEU A 84 21.93 6.94 6.32
C LEU A 84 22.63 8.07 7.10
N HIS A 85 22.14 9.29 6.93
CA HIS A 85 22.66 10.48 7.59
C HIS A 85 21.55 11.16 8.42
N GLU A 86 21.84 11.45 9.69
CA GLU A 86 20.82 11.92 10.64
C GLU A 86 20.26 13.31 10.28
N ALA A 87 21.12 14.25 9.88
CA ALA A 87 20.68 15.58 9.47
C ALA A 87 19.77 15.51 8.23
N ASP A 88 20.09 14.63 7.30
CA ASP A 88 19.31 14.41 6.08
C ASP A 88 17.96 13.79 6.43
N LEU A 89 17.92 12.87 7.39
CA LEU A 89 16.68 12.25 7.86
C LEU A 89 15.72 13.31 8.39
N HIS A 90 16.19 14.20 9.24
CA HIS A 90 15.35 15.25 9.81
C HIS A 90 14.95 16.28 8.75
N GLY A 91 15.90 16.76 7.93
CA GLY A 91 15.63 17.76 6.89
C GLY A 91 14.64 17.27 5.84
N ARG A 92 14.81 16.05 5.34
CA ARG A 92 13.89 15.44 4.36
C ARG A 92 12.53 15.17 4.97
N THR A 93 12.47 14.68 6.21
CA THR A 93 11.19 14.44 6.91
C THR A 93 10.41 15.75 7.10
N GLN A 94 11.07 16.84 7.50
CA GLN A 94 10.43 18.16 7.60
C GLN A 94 9.89 18.64 6.25
N ARG A 95 10.66 18.47 5.18
CA ARG A 95 10.20 18.82 3.83
C ARG A 95 8.97 18.00 3.44
N LEU A 96 8.97 16.69 3.67
CA LEU A 96 7.86 15.79 3.36
C LEU A 96 6.57 16.20 4.09
N ILE A 97 6.65 16.48 5.39
CA ILE A 97 5.51 16.96 6.19
C ILE A 97 4.97 18.29 5.62
N ALA A 98 5.86 19.23 5.29
CA ALA A 98 5.46 20.57 4.85
C ALA A 98 4.72 20.58 3.50
N VAL A 99 4.90 19.55 2.67
CA VAL A 99 4.29 19.46 1.33
C VAL A 99 3.12 18.51 1.25
N GLU A 100 2.91 17.62 2.23
CA GLU A 100 1.94 16.53 2.17
C GLU A 100 0.54 17.02 1.75
N ALA A 101 0.06 18.08 2.40
CA ALA A 101 -1.28 18.62 2.16
C ALA A 101 -1.50 19.09 0.71
N SER A 102 -0.43 19.50 0.01
CA SER A 102 -0.50 20.00 -1.36
C SER A 102 -0.59 18.91 -2.43
N TYR A 103 -0.25 17.66 -2.09
CA TYR A 103 -0.12 16.59 -3.08
C TYR A 103 -1.44 16.29 -3.80
N ARG A 104 -2.55 16.27 -3.06
CA ARG A 104 -3.86 15.99 -3.64
C ARG A 104 -4.26 17.07 -4.63
N ASP A 105 -4.16 18.33 -4.22
CA ASP A 105 -4.48 19.47 -5.08
C ASP A 105 -3.60 19.46 -6.33
N ALA A 106 -2.31 19.16 -6.19
CA ALA A 106 -1.40 19.02 -7.32
C ALA A 106 -1.79 17.87 -8.26
N MET A 107 -2.15 16.69 -7.74
CA MET A 107 -2.65 15.55 -8.54
C MET A 107 -3.98 15.84 -9.24
N PHE A 108 -4.87 16.63 -8.61
CA PHE A 108 -6.14 17.04 -9.22
C PHE A 108 -5.95 18.12 -10.28
N ALA A 109 -4.98 19.03 -10.08
CA ALA A 109 -4.66 20.09 -11.02
C ALA A 109 -3.89 19.58 -12.25
N ASP A 110 -3.02 18.58 -12.07
CA ASP A 110 -2.24 17.98 -13.14
C ASP A 110 -2.32 16.44 -13.10
N PRO A 111 -2.97 15.80 -14.08
CA PRO A 111 -3.13 14.35 -14.13
C PRO A 111 -1.81 13.58 -14.35
N THR A 112 -0.73 14.27 -14.71
CA THR A 112 0.62 13.70 -14.85
C THR A 112 1.47 13.90 -13.60
N TRP A 113 0.99 14.68 -12.63
CA TRP A 113 1.79 15.08 -11.48
C TRP A 113 2.26 13.88 -10.66
N CYS A 114 3.55 13.88 -10.37
CA CYS A 114 4.19 13.20 -9.26
C CYS A 114 5.57 13.83 -9.04
N ASP A 115 6.10 13.71 -7.83
CA ASP A 115 7.44 14.18 -7.48
C ASP A 115 8.34 12.97 -7.15
N PRO A 116 9.23 12.57 -8.08
CA PRO A 116 10.09 11.42 -7.88
C PRO A 116 11.20 11.61 -6.85
N GLN A 117 11.65 12.85 -6.61
CA GLN A 117 12.61 13.13 -5.55
C GLN A 117 11.96 12.91 -4.19
N LEU A 118 10.79 13.52 -3.96
CA LEU A 118 10.06 13.37 -2.71
C LEU A 118 9.59 11.94 -2.49
N ALA A 119 9.24 11.20 -3.55
CA ALA A 119 8.95 9.77 -3.46
C ALA A 119 10.17 8.97 -3.01
N GLY A 120 11.35 9.20 -3.60
CA GLY A 120 12.59 8.53 -3.20
C GLY A 120 12.97 8.83 -1.75
N TRP A 121 12.91 10.10 -1.35
CA TRP A 121 13.17 10.51 0.03
C TRP A 121 12.19 9.90 1.02
N TRP A 122 10.90 9.78 0.66
CA TRP A 122 9.91 9.17 1.52
C TRP A 122 10.18 7.67 1.72
N ILE A 123 10.51 6.93 0.65
CA ILE A 123 10.90 5.50 0.71
C ILE A 123 12.13 5.31 1.62
N TRP A 124 13.13 6.15 1.44
CA TRP A 124 14.37 6.14 2.21
C TRP A 124 14.10 6.47 3.69
N ALA A 125 13.33 7.52 3.97
CA ALA A 125 12.97 7.91 5.33
C ALA A 125 12.17 6.81 6.05
N GLN A 126 11.20 6.19 5.36
CA GLN A 126 10.44 5.07 5.92
C GLN A 126 11.31 3.86 6.29
N SER A 127 12.39 3.62 5.55
CA SER A 127 13.35 2.57 5.85
C SER A 127 14.25 2.96 7.04
N ALA A 128 14.47 4.27 7.25
CA ALA A 128 15.37 4.84 8.25
C ALA A 128 14.71 5.11 9.61
N HIS A 129 13.38 5.18 9.72
CA HIS A 129 12.71 5.50 10.99
C HIS A 129 12.53 4.26 11.88
N LEU A 130 12.73 4.44 13.19
CA LEU A 130 12.61 3.38 14.21
C LEU A 130 11.15 3.01 14.51
N ALA A 131 10.25 3.99 14.33
CA ALA A 131 8.80 3.83 14.31
C ALA A 131 8.23 4.72 13.20
N GLN A 132 7.44 4.14 12.29
CA GLN A 132 6.92 4.87 11.12
C GLN A 132 6.00 6.06 11.48
N ALA A 133 5.57 6.14 12.75
CA ALA A 133 4.86 7.29 13.30
C ALA A 133 5.69 8.59 13.29
N VAL A 134 7.02 8.51 13.22
CA VAL A 134 7.91 9.68 13.29
C VAL A 134 7.92 10.51 12.01
N VAL A 135 7.63 9.91 10.85
CA VAL A 135 7.47 10.66 9.58
C VAL A 135 6.32 11.66 9.66
N LYS A 136 5.29 11.38 10.48
CA LYS A 136 4.11 12.24 10.64
C LYS A 136 4.27 13.34 11.68
N SER A 137 5.15 13.18 12.66
CA SER A 137 5.25 14.10 13.81
C SER A 137 6.44 15.06 13.73
N GLY A 138 7.42 14.81 12.84
CA GLY A 138 8.62 15.65 12.70
C GLY A 138 9.52 15.63 13.93
N VAL A 139 9.28 14.72 14.87
CA VAL A 139 10.05 14.57 16.10
C VAL A 139 11.45 14.07 15.75
N LYS A 140 12.48 14.78 16.21
CA LYS A 140 13.86 14.35 16.04
C LYS A 140 14.06 13.02 16.76
N SER A 141 14.56 12.04 16.03
CA SER A 141 14.93 10.74 16.57
C SER A 141 16.20 10.24 15.91
N LYS A 142 16.92 9.38 16.62
CA LYS A 142 18.06 8.67 16.05
C LYS A 142 17.58 7.78 14.91
N PRO A 143 18.27 7.76 13.75
CA PRO A 143 17.95 6.83 12.67
C PRO A 143 18.02 5.38 13.14
N ASN A 144 17.13 4.55 12.60
CA ASN A 144 17.21 3.10 12.71
C ASN A 144 18.32 2.58 11.80
N ALA A 145 19.43 2.18 12.42
CA ALA A 145 20.56 1.59 11.72
C ALA A 145 20.36 0.11 11.36
N THR A 146 19.24 -0.51 11.75
CA THR A 146 18.92 -1.90 11.37
C THR A 146 18.60 -1.95 9.87
N PRO A 147 19.36 -2.72 9.06
CA PRO A 147 19.14 -2.76 7.62
C PRO A 147 17.75 -3.32 7.25
N GLN A 148 16.89 -2.47 6.70
CA GLN A 148 15.54 -2.82 6.22
C GLN A 148 15.14 -1.96 5.02
N GLY A 149 14.12 -2.37 4.29
CA GLY A 149 13.67 -1.65 3.10
C GLY A 149 14.83 -1.44 2.12
N VAL A 150 15.05 -0.18 1.73
CA VAL A 150 16.11 0.18 0.78
C VAL A 150 17.54 0.04 1.33
N PHE A 151 17.72 -0.07 2.65
CA PHE A 151 19.02 -0.34 3.27
C PHE A 151 19.34 -1.83 3.37
N SER A 152 18.40 -2.71 3.04
CA SER A 152 18.64 -4.15 3.09
C SER A 152 19.59 -4.57 1.96
N VAL A 153 20.53 -5.47 2.25
CA VAL A 153 21.41 -6.08 1.23
C VAL A 153 20.66 -6.80 0.10
N ALA A 154 19.41 -7.22 0.37
CA ALA A 154 18.55 -7.85 -0.62
C ALA A 154 17.87 -6.83 -1.56
N PHE A 155 17.92 -5.54 -1.23
CA PHE A 155 17.42 -4.47 -2.07
C PHE A 155 18.55 -3.93 -2.93
N CYS A 156 18.46 -4.19 -4.23
CA CYS A 156 19.45 -3.75 -5.22
C CYS A 156 18.74 -3.18 -6.44
N ARG A 157 19.53 -2.59 -7.34
CA ARG A 157 19.03 -1.98 -8.58
C ARG A 157 18.15 -2.95 -9.37
N GLN A 158 18.59 -4.20 -9.54
CA GLN A 158 17.83 -5.23 -10.23
C GLN A 158 16.47 -5.49 -9.56
N ALA A 159 16.43 -5.63 -8.24
CA ALA A 159 15.18 -5.86 -7.51
C ALA A 159 14.21 -4.67 -7.66
N PHE A 160 14.74 -3.44 -7.70
CA PHE A 160 13.95 -2.24 -7.92
C PHE A 160 13.46 -2.10 -9.36
N ASP A 161 14.25 -2.50 -10.36
CA ASP A 161 13.83 -2.52 -11.76
C ASP A 161 12.73 -3.55 -11.99
N GLU A 162 12.83 -4.74 -11.38
CA GLU A 162 11.77 -5.74 -11.40
C GLU A 162 10.49 -5.20 -10.75
N PHE A 163 10.62 -4.47 -9.64
CA PHE A 163 9.52 -3.82 -8.96
C PHE A 163 8.85 -2.73 -9.81
N THR A 164 9.65 -1.89 -10.46
CA THR A 164 9.18 -0.86 -11.39
C THR A 164 8.45 -1.46 -12.59
N ARG A 165 9.00 -2.54 -13.17
CA ARG A 165 8.36 -3.31 -14.24
C ARG A 165 7.04 -3.91 -13.78
N ARG A 166 6.98 -4.43 -12.56
CA ARG A 166 5.77 -5.00 -11.96
C ARG A 166 4.64 -3.97 -11.81
N LEU A 167 4.97 -2.70 -11.55
CA LEU A 167 4.00 -1.61 -11.44
C LEU A 167 3.48 -1.09 -12.79
N GLN A 168 4.17 -1.36 -13.90
CA GLN A 168 3.70 -0.93 -15.23
C GLN A 168 2.29 -1.45 -15.55
N THR A 169 1.99 -2.68 -15.11
CA THR A 169 0.69 -3.33 -15.34
C THR A 169 -0.37 -2.97 -14.29
N VAL A 170 -0.02 -2.23 -13.24
CA VAL A 170 -0.92 -1.85 -12.15
C VAL A 170 -1.56 -0.50 -12.46
N GLN A 171 -2.88 -0.41 -12.38
CA GLN A 171 -3.60 0.86 -12.47
C GLN A 171 -3.58 1.54 -11.11
N ILE A 172 -3.26 2.83 -11.08
CA ILE A 172 -3.17 3.62 -9.84
C ILE A 172 -4.29 4.65 -9.87
N LEU A 173 -5.22 4.52 -8.95
CA LEU A 173 -6.32 5.46 -8.74
C LEU A 173 -6.02 6.37 -7.54
N CYS A 174 -6.68 7.51 -7.53
CA CYS A 174 -6.75 8.44 -6.41
C CYS A 174 -8.23 8.89 -6.32
N GLY A 175 -9.08 8.14 -5.61
CA GLY A 175 -10.53 8.39 -5.63
C GLY A 175 -11.38 7.52 -4.69
N VAL A 176 -12.55 8.05 -4.33
CA VAL A 176 -13.47 7.65 -3.25
C VAL A 176 -14.11 6.27 -3.47
N LEU A 177 -14.45 5.62 -2.34
CA LEU A 177 -15.07 4.31 -2.09
C LEU A 177 -16.38 3.97 -2.85
N ALA A 178 -16.79 4.74 -3.85
CA ALA A 178 -18.12 4.70 -4.48
C ALA A 178 -18.46 3.40 -5.25
N ASN A 179 -17.57 2.40 -5.29
CA ASN A 179 -17.79 1.14 -6.00
C ASN A 179 -17.58 -0.12 -5.12
N CYS A 180 -17.53 0.04 -3.80
CA CYS A 180 -17.22 -1.05 -2.87
C CYS A 180 -18.26 -2.20 -2.85
N ASP A 181 -19.51 -1.94 -3.24
CA ASP A 181 -20.60 -2.91 -3.28
C ASP A 181 -20.91 -3.46 -4.68
N HIS A 182 -20.16 -3.05 -5.70
CA HIS A 182 -20.48 -3.38 -7.09
C HIS A 182 -20.44 -4.90 -7.33
N PRO A 183 -21.51 -5.52 -7.87
CA PRO A 183 -21.67 -6.99 -7.89
C PRO A 183 -20.64 -7.73 -8.75
N ARG A 184 -19.99 -7.02 -9.69
CA ARG A 184 -18.90 -7.57 -10.52
C ARG A 184 -17.49 -7.36 -9.96
N LEU A 185 -17.32 -6.60 -8.87
CA LEU A 185 -16.02 -6.30 -8.30
C LEU A 185 -15.78 -7.17 -7.09
N ARG A 186 -14.67 -7.92 -7.09
CA ARG A 186 -14.18 -8.65 -5.92
C ARG A 186 -13.08 -7.83 -5.28
N ILE A 187 -13.41 -7.20 -4.16
CA ILE A 187 -12.56 -6.26 -3.43
C ILE A 187 -12.27 -6.87 -2.07
N VAL A 188 -10.99 -6.90 -1.70
CA VAL A 188 -10.56 -7.20 -0.33
C VAL A 188 -9.65 -6.06 0.08
N LEU A 189 -10.01 -5.42 1.17
CA LEU A 189 -9.29 -4.33 1.79
C LEU A 189 -8.74 -4.80 3.11
N SER A 190 -7.53 -4.42 3.43
CA SER A 190 -6.92 -4.79 4.70
C SER A 190 -6.46 -3.54 5.44
N GLY A 191 -6.65 -3.50 6.74
CA GLY A 191 -6.45 -2.29 7.53
C GLY A 191 -6.65 -2.58 9.02
N TYR A 192 -7.17 -1.59 9.75
CA TYR A 192 -7.41 -1.67 11.18
C TYR A 192 -8.84 -1.27 11.53
N ARG A 193 -9.48 -2.00 12.45
CA ARG A 193 -10.73 -1.56 13.07
C ARG A 193 -10.51 -0.17 13.70
N GLY A 194 -11.39 0.77 13.36
CA GLY A 194 -11.31 2.17 13.79
C GLY A 194 -10.31 3.03 13.00
N SER A 195 -9.67 2.53 11.93
CA SER A 195 -8.88 3.39 11.05
C SER A 195 -9.77 4.40 10.33
N PRO A 196 -9.23 5.56 9.92
CA PRO A 196 -9.90 6.42 8.94
C PRO A 196 -10.38 5.56 7.76
N GLY A 197 -11.68 5.60 7.49
CA GLY A 197 -12.31 4.78 6.46
C GLY A 197 -13.05 3.51 6.93
N ASP A 198 -12.84 2.96 8.15
CA ASP A 198 -13.52 1.73 8.61
C ASP A 198 -15.06 1.84 8.49
N GLU A 199 -15.63 2.89 9.08
CA GLU A 199 -17.07 3.15 9.00
C GLU A 199 -17.52 3.44 7.56
N ALA A 200 -16.72 4.16 6.79
CA ALA A 200 -17.04 4.48 5.40
C ALA A 200 -17.06 3.22 4.51
N LEU A 201 -16.22 2.22 4.79
CA LEU A 201 -16.19 0.94 4.08
C LEU A 201 -17.38 0.06 4.43
N MET A 202 -17.76 0.03 5.71
CA MET A 202 -18.96 -0.65 6.18
C MET A 202 -20.22 -0.01 5.61
N ALA A 203 -20.29 1.33 5.59
CA ALA A 203 -21.37 2.09 4.98
C ALA A 203 -21.43 1.87 3.45
N ALA A 204 -20.28 1.66 2.80
CA ALA A 204 -20.18 1.30 1.39
C ALA A 204 -20.43 -0.20 1.12
N GLY A 205 -21.01 -0.95 2.07
CA GLY A 205 -21.54 -2.30 1.87
C GLY A 205 -20.54 -3.45 1.98
N MET A 206 -19.30 -3.17 2.40
CA MET A 206 -18.29 -4.21 2.60
C MET A 206 -18.50 -4.97 3.92
N VAL A 207 -18.03 -6.21 3.98
CA VAL A 207 -18.11 -7.08 5.17
C VAL A 207 -16.75 -7.11 5.87
N ARG A 208 -16.66 -6.65 7.11
CA ARG A 208 -15.42 -6.68 7.90
C ARG A 208 -15.18 -8.06 8.51
N HIS A 209 -13.95 -8.53 8.41
CA HIS A 209 -13.39 -9.73 9.03
C HIS A 209 -12.23 -9.29 9.92
N ASP A 210 -12.37 -9.49 11.23
CA ASP A 210 -11.34 -9.11 12.21
C ASP A 210 -10.37 -10.28 12.43
N PHE A 211 -9.11 -9.96 12.69
CA PHE A 211 -8.02 -10.90 12.94
C PHE A 211 -7.27 -10.52 14.22
N SER A 212 -6.76 -11.51 14.93
CA SER A 212 -5.80 -11.31 16.01
C SER A 212 -4.41 -11.64 15.49
N ALA A 213 -3.53 -10.64 15.38
CA ALA A 213 -2.15 -10.89 14.99
C ALA A 213 -1.36 -11.50 16.17
N PRO A 214 -0.45 -12.47 15.92
CA PRO A 214 0.53 -12.85 16.93
C PRO A 214 1.43 -11.64 17.21
N VAL A 215 1.68 -11.38 18.50
CA VAL A 215 2.50 -10.30 19.08
C VAL A 215 3.38 -9.53 18.08
N GLY A 216 2.94 -8.32 17.71
CA GLY A 216 3.73 -7.41 16.88
C GLY A 216 5.00 -6.89 17.57
N HIS A 217 5.98 -6.46 16.77
CA HIS A 217 7.24 -5.83 17.21
C HIS A 217 7.00 -4.43 17.81
N GLY A 218 6.34 -4.37 18.96
CA GLY A 218 6.18 -3.16 19.77
C GLY A 218 7.38 -2.96 20.71
N VAL A 219 7.59 -1.73 21.15
CA VAL A 219 8.58 -1.40 22.19
C VAL A 219 8.20 -2.14 23.48
N LYS A 220 9.15 -2.85 24.10
CA LYS A 220 8.91 -3.54 25.39
C LYS A 220 8.39 -2.52 26.42
N GLY A 221 7.18 -2.74 26.93
CA GLY A 221 6.58 -1.95 28.01
C GLY A 221 5.38 -1.06 27.64
N GLN A 222 4.98 -0.99 26.36
CA GLN A 222 3.67 -0.44 25.99
C GLN A 222 2.67 -1.57 25.68
N GLU A 223 1.43 -1.43 26.15
CA GLU A 223 0.32 -2.28 25.72
C GLU A 223 0.23 -2.27 24.19
N ASN A 224 0.39 -3.43 23.56
CA ASN A 224 0.27 -3.61 22.12
C ASN A 224 -1.22 -3.54 21.70
N ARG A 225 -1.82 -2.35 21.78
CA ARG A 225 -3.21 -2.07 21.37
C ARG A 225 -3.50 -2.39 19.90
N ASN A 226 -2.48 -2.68 19.10
CA ASN A 226 -2.59 -3.01 17.67
C ASN A 226 -2.91 -4.49 17.38
N ASN A 227 -2.70 -5.42 18.32
CA ASN A 227 -2.89 -6.86 18.04
C ASN A 227 -4.37 -7.26 17.88
N GLU A 228 -5.30 -6.44 18.41
CA GLU A 228 -6.75 -6.71 18.43
C GLU A 228 -7.53 -5.94 17.35
N LEU A 229 -6.83 -5.18 16.50
CA LEU A 229 -7.44 -4.26 15.55
C LEU A 229 -7.23 -4.65 14.10
N GLU A 230 -6.43 -5.66 13.78
CA GLU A 230 -6.19 -6.07 12.39
C GLU A 230 -7.51 -6.53 11.76
N ALA A 231 -7.91 -5.93 10.64
CA ALA A 231 -9.17 -6.25 9.98
C ALA A 231 -9.02 -6.26 8.45
N CYS A 232 -9.91 -6.99 7.77
CA CYS A 232 -10.10 -6.88 6.33
C CYS A 232 -11.57 -6.63 5.99
N TRP A 233 -11.87 -5.75 5.04
CA TRP A 233 -13.21 -5.55 4.49
C TRP A 233 -13.29 -6.25 3.14
N VAL A 234 -14.29 -7.10 2.99
CA VAL A 234 -14.46 -7.97 1.84
C VAL A 234 -15.77 -7.58 1.16
N SER A 235 -15.73 -7.23 -0.13
CA SER A 235 -16.96 -6.98 -0.89
C SER A 235 -17.83 -8.22 -0.91
N ARG A 236 -19.16 -8.08 -0.89
CA ARG A 236 -20.10 -9.21 -0.90
C ARG A 236 -19.88 -10.18 -2.07
N ALA A 237 -19.43 -9.68 -3.22
CA ALA A 237 -19.12 -10.50 -4.39
C ALA A 237 -17.95 -11.50 -4.20
N CYS A 238 -17.15 -11.35 -3.14
CA CYS A 238 -16.11 -12.31 -2.74
C CYS A 238 -16.64 -13.46 -1.86
N LEU A 239 -17.79 -13.28 -1.18
CA LEU A 239 -18.27 -14.20 -0.16
C LEU A 239 -19.22 -15.29 -0.68
N GLY A 240 -19.60 -15.22 -1.96
CA GLY A 240 -20.43 -16.21 -2.62
C GLY A 240 -21.91 -16.11 -2.19
N GLY A 241 -22.69 -15.39 -2.98
CA GLY A 241 -24.12 -15.63 -3.16
C GLY A 241 -24.33 -16.22 -4.55
N GLU A 242 -25.32 -17.10 -4.69
CA GLU A 242 -25.61 -17.93 -5.87
C GLU A 242 -25.28 -17.29 -7.22
N ARG A 243 -24.56 -18.03 -8.07
CA ARG A 243 -24.48 -17.70 -9.49
C ARG A 243 -25.85 -17.89 -10.10
N THR A 244 -26.68 -16.85 -10.13
CA THR A 244 -27.74 -16.80 -11.14
C THR A 244 -27.05 -16.59 -12.47
N GLN A 245 -26.98 -17.66 -13.25
CA GLN A 245 -26.67 -17.63 -14.66
C GLN A 245 -27.65 -16.64 -15.30
N LEU A 246 -27.20 -15.43 -15.62
CA LEU A 246 -27.94 -14.52 -16.48
C LEU A 246 -28.17 -15.29 -17.78
N GLY A 247 -29.42 -15.67 -18.00
CA GLY A 247 -29.85 -16.41 -19.18
C GLY A 247 -29.34 -15.72 -20.43
N LEU A 248 -28.57 -16.45 -21.22
CA LEU A 248 -28.45 -16.17 -22.65
C LEU A 248 -29.82 -16.47 -23.25
N GLY A 249 -30.72 -15.49 -23.20
CA GLY A 249 -31.85 -15.42 -24.10
C GLY A 249 -31.30 -15.14 -25.49
N LEU A 250 -31.12 -16.21 -26.26
CA LEU A 250 -31.13 -16.14 -27.71
C LEU A 250 -32.62 -16.10 -28.11
N GLU A 251 -33.07 -14.94 -28.55
CA GLU A 251 -34.06 -14.85 -29.64
C GLU A 251 -33.31 -14.39 -30.90
#